data_AF-A0AAW8KNT6-F1
#
_entry.id   AF-A0AAW8KNT6-F1
#
_cell.length_a   1.000
_cell.length_b   1.000
_cell.length_c   1.000
_cell.angle_alpha   90.00
_cell.angle_beta   90.00
_cell.angle_gamma   90.00
#
_symmetry.space_group_name_H-M   'P 1'
#
loop_
_entity.id
_entity.type
_entity.pdbx_description
1 polymer ?
#
loop_
_entity_poly.entity_id
_entity_poly.type
_entity_poly.pdbx_seq_one_letter_code
_entity_poly.pdbx_strand_id
1 'polypeptide(L)'
;YSNLLNMNRVIAFVPQYSIDPEHVEDRRYAEFFDAIANKDMQIQPQDVDAAREYIIVYDPYFSIDREHYLKIKELLPSLHTIHLPFTGHEALSVLASSSLLHDFIEHDFNEIYFYQQVRKVKKQSKFYFRNVLAHVLTQHDEMLLKILRQN
;
A
#
# COMPACT_ATOMS: atom_id res chain seq x y z
N TYR A 1 -3.96 14.44 -5.97
CA TYR A 1 -3.41 15.67 -6.60
C TYR A 1 -2.88 15.46 -8.01
N SER A 2 -3.42 14.50 -8.77
CA SER A 2 -2.95 14.28 -10.14
C SER A 2 -3.32 15.44 -11.08
N ASN A 3 -4.41 16.16 -10.79
CA ASN A 3 -4.80 17.40 -11.50
C ASN A 3 -3.75 18.49 -11.35
N LEU A 4 -3.38 18.78 -10.10
CA LEU A 4 -2.39 19.79 -9.78
C LEU A 4 -1.05 19.55 -10.46
N LEU A 5 -0.61 18.28 -10.50
CA LEU A 5 0.69 17.89 -11.04
C LEU A 5 0.65 17.50 -12.53
N ASN A 6 -0.52 17.60 -13.18
CA ASN A 6 -0.74 17.20 -14.56
C ASN A 6 -0.15 15.80 -14.89
N MET A 7 -0.40 14.84 -14.00
CA MET A 7 0.09 13.47 -14.15
C MET A 7 -0.79 12.70 -15.15
N ASN A 8 -0.18 11.82 -15.96
CA ASN A 8 -0.95 10.89 -16.81
C ASN A 8 -1.14 9.53 -16.12
N ARG A 9 -0.14 9.12 -15.34
CA ARG A 9 -0.12 7.87 -14.56
C ARG A 9 0.28 8.19 -13.13
N VAL A 10 -0.41 7.59 -12.17
CA VAL A 10 -0.12 7.69 -10.74
C VAL A 10 0.10 6.29 -10.18
N ILE A 11 1.29 6.03 -9.65
CA ILE A 11 1.59 4.81 -8.91
C ILE A 11 1.73 5.18 -7.44
N ALA A 12 0.84 4.65 -6.60
CA ALA A 12 0.81 4.97 -5.19
C ALA A 12 1.00 3.71 -4.34
N PHE A 13 2.09 3.68 -3.59
CA PHE A 13 2.39 2.61 -2.63
C PHE A 13 1.85 3.01 -1.27
N VAL A 14 0.92 2.23 -0.75
CA VAL A 14 0.32 2.42 0.58
C VAL A 14 -0.17 3.87 0.77
N PRO A 15 -1.04 4.36 -0.13
CA PRO A 15 -1.44 5.75 -0.13
C PRO A 15 -2.26 6.10 1.09
N GLN A 16 -2.11 7.35 1.54
CA GLN A 16 -2.90 7.93 2.60
C GLN A 16 -4.02 8.79 2.00
N TYR A 17 -5.25 8.54 2.42
CA TYR A 17 -6.42 9.33 2.03
C TYR A 17 -6.44 10.71 2.71
N SER A 18 -6.14 10.73 4.01
CA SER A 18 -6.11 11.92 4.87
C SER A 18 -5.27 11.62 6.11
N ILE A 19 -4.73 12.64 6.76
CA ILE A 19 -4.14 12.56 8.11
C ILE A 19 -5.13 12.94 9.21
N ASP A 20 -6.30 13.45 8.83
CA ASP A 20 -7.31 13.93 9.77
C ASP A 20 -7.95 12.73 10.49
N PRO A 21 -7.85 12.65 11.83
CA PRO A 21 -8.42 11.55 12.61
C PRO A 21 -9.96 11.53 12.60
N GLU A 22 -10.63 12.60 12.14
CA GLU A 22 -12.08 12.58 11.91
C GLU A 22 -12.46 11.85 10.61
N HIS A 23 -11.52 11.75 9.66
CA HIS A 23 -11.74 11.09 8.38
C HIS A 23 -11.27 9.65 8.34
N VAL A 24 -10.31 9.26 9.18
CA VAL A 24 -9.69 7.92 9.21
C VAL A 24 -9.39 7.47 10.64
N GLU A 25 -9.41 6.16 10.90
CA GLU A 25 -9.04 5.59 12.21
C GLU A 25 -7.52 5.42 12.38
N ASP A 26 -6.71 5.87 11.42
CA ASP A 26 -5.25 5.82 11.48
C ASP A 26 -4.67 6.83 12.49
N ARG A 27 -4.32 6.34 13.68
CA ARG A 27 -3.72 7.16 14.74
C ARG A 27 -2.22 7.37 14.62
N ARG A 28 -1.53 6.74 13.65
CA ARG A 28 -0.06 6.82 13.54
C ARG A 28 0.44 8.24 13.31
N TYR A 29 -0.39 9.09 12.71
CA TYR A 29 -0.02 10.47 12.37
C TYR A 29 -0.92 11.52 13.02
N ALA A 30 -1.85 11.11 13.89
CA ALA A 30 -2.82 12.02 14.51
C ALA A 30 -2.13 13.11 15.35
N GLU A 31 -0.95 12.83 15.91
CA GLU A 31 -0.17 13.84 16.65
C GLU A 31 0.43 14.94 15.77
N PHE A 32 0.56 14.68 14.46
CA PHE A 32 1.07 15.65 13.48
C PHE A 32 -0.06 16.43 12.78
N PHE A 33 -1.33 16.13 13.09
CA PHE A 33 -2.46 16.83 12.52
C PHE A 33 -2.63 18.20 13.18
N ASP A 34 -2.56 19.25 12.37
CA ASP A 34 -2.91 20.62 12.75
C ASP A 34 -4.22 21.02 12.04
N ALA A 35 -5.26 21.30 12.83
CA ALA A 35 -6.60 21.60 12.30
C ALA A 35 -6.69 22.92 11.51
N ILE A 36 -5.65 23.76 11.52
CA ILE A 36 -5.59 24.98 10.71
C ILE A 36 -4.83 24.69 9.41
N ALA A 37 -3.68 24.02 9.49
CA ALA A 37 -2.81 23.76 8.35
C ALA A 37 -3.26 22.57 7.49
N ASN A 38 -3.92 21.57 8.10
CA ASN A 38 -4.26 20.31 7.45
C ASN A 38 -5.75 20.12 7.21
N LYS A 39 -6.55 21.13 7.56
CA LYS A 39 -7.97 21.17 7.19
C LYS A 39 -8.09 21.02 5.68
N ASP A 40 -8.95 20.12 5.25
CA ASP A 40 -9.26 19.85 3.84
C ASP A 40 -8.13 19.16 3.03
N MET A 41 -7.13 18.56 3.69
CA MET A 41 -6.05 17.79 3.04
C MET A 41 -6.41 16.34 2.67
N GLN A 42 -7.68 15.92 2.83
CA GLN A 42 -8.14 14.68 2.23
C GLN A 42 -8.15 14.78 0.70
N ILE A 43 -8.02 13.64 -0.01
CA ILE A 43 -8.14 13.66 -1.47
C ILE A 43 -9.58 14.04 -1.85
N GLN A 44 -9.73 15.07 -2.70
CA GLN A 44 -11.02 15.58 -3.14
C GLN A 44 -11.32 15.22 -4.61
N PRO A 45 -12.58 15.29 -5.05
CA PRO A 45 -12.94 15.02 -6.45
C PRO A 45 -12.17 15.87 -7.46
N GLN A 46 -11.89 17.14 -7.14
CA GLN A 46 -11.10 18.03 -7.99
C GLN A 46 -9.61 17.68 -8.07
N ASP A 47 -9.11 16.76 -7.24
CA ASP A 47 -7.70 16.34 -7.26
C ASP A 47 -7.40 15.23 -8.26
N VAL A 48 -8.44 14.61 -8.81
CA VAL A 48 -8.39 13.38 -9.61
C VAL A 48 -9.16 13.56 -10.92
N ASP A 49 -8.87 12.70 -11.91
CA ASP A 49 -9.53 12.76 -13.22
C ASP A 49 -9.66 11.35 -13.81
N ALA A 50 -10.81 11.04 -14.40
CA ALA A 50 -11.10 9.73 -14.98
C ALA A 50 -10.23 9.36 -16.19
N ALA A 51 -9.62 10.35 -16.86
CA ALA A 51 -8.73 10.14 -18.00
C ALA A 51 -7.32 9.67 -17.59
N ARG A 52 -7.02 9.60 -16.29
CA ARG A 52 -5.72 9.18 -15.77
C ARG A 52 -5.70 7.72 -15.38
N GLU A 53 -4.51 7.14 -15.45
CA GLU A 53 -4.27 5.80 -14.94
C GLU A 53 -3.81 5.85 -13.48
N TYR A 54 -4.51 5.12 -12.62
CA TYR A 54 -4.16 4.99 -11.20
C TYR A 54 -3.81 3.54 -10.89
N ILE A 55 -2.65 3.33 -10.28
CA ILE A 55 -2.20 2.01 -9.80
C ILE A 55 -1.93 2.14 -8.31
N ILE A 56 -2.74 1.48 -7.49
CA ILE A 56 -2.56 1.44 -6.04
C ILE A 56 -1.98 0.09 -5.62
N VAL A 57 -0.93 0.15 -4.81
CA VAL A 57 -0.21 -1.03 -4.31
C VAL A 57 -0.27 -1.04 -2.80
N TYR A 58 -0.89 -2.04 -2.18
CA TYR A 58 -1.03 -2.12 -0.72
C TYR A 58 -1.26 -3.55 -0.22
N ASP A 59 -1.11 -3.78 1.10
CA ASP A 59 -1.45 -5.04 1.74
C ASP A 59 -2.94 -5.09 2.14
N PRO A 60 -3.76 -5.98 1.56
CA PRO A 60 -5.17 -6.08 1.91
C PRO A 60 -5.44 -6.56 3.34
N TYR A 61 -4.46 -7.16 4.01
CA TYR A 61 -4.61 -7.68 5.38
C TYR A 61 -4.16 -6.68 6.45
N PHE A 62 -3.63 -5.52 6.06
CA PHE A 62 -3.27 -4.46 6.99
C PHE A 62 -4.41 -3.44 7.07
N SER A 63 -5.20 -3.52 8.14
CA SER A 63 -6.49 -2.83 8.26
C SER A 63 -6.40 -1.30 8.08
N ILE A 64 -5.36 -0.69 8.64
CA ILE A 64 -5.15 0.76 8.60
C ILE A 64 -4.97 1.25 7.15
N ASP A 65 -4.05 0.64 6.40
CA ASP A 65 -3.82 1.02 5.01
C ASP A 65 -5.00 0.64 4.11
N ARG A 66 -5.72 -0.46 4.44
CA ARG A 66 -6.94 -0.85 3.74
C ARG A 66 -8.04 0.19 3.88
N GLU A 67 -8.19 0.83 5.04
CA GLU A 67 -9.17 1.89 5.25
C GLU A 67 -8.91 3.07 4.30
N HIS A 68 -7.67 3.54 4.22
CA HIS A 68 -7.29 4.60 3.28
C HIS A 68 -7.58 4.20 1.83
N TYR A 69 -7.21 2.98 1.44
CA TYR A 69 -7.49 2.46 0.12
C TYR A 69 -8.99 2.48 -0.22
N LEU A 70 -9.86 2.07 0.71
CA LEU A 70 -11.30 2.03 0.47
C LEU A 70 -11.87 3.44 0.21
N LYS A 71 -11.46 4.43 1.01
CA LYS A 71 -11.88 5.83 0.82
C LYS A 71 -11.38 6.40 -0.51
N ILE A 72 -10.13 6.09 -0.90
CA ILE A 72 -9.58 6.49 -2.20
C ILE A 72 -10.33 5.81 -3.35
N LYS A 73 -10.68 4.52 -3.19
CA LYS A 73 -11.41 3.76 -4.20
C LYS A 73 -12.81 4.30 -4.45
N GLU A 74 -13.48 4.82 -3.42
CA GLU A 74 -14.79 5.48 -3.58
C GLU A 74 -14.70 6.77 -4.40
N LEU A 75 -13.56 7.46 -4.32
CA LEU A 75 -13.31 8.70 -5.05
C LEU A 75 -12.89 8.49 -6.51
N LEU A 76 -12.08 7.45 -6.76
CA LEU A 76 -11.50 7.21 -8.08
C LEU A 76 -12.47 6.44 -9.00
N PRO A 77 -12.84 6.99 -10.17
CA PRO A 77 -13.79 6.35 -11.08
C PRO A 77 -13.25 5.07 -11.74
N SER A 78 -11.92 4.95 -11.85
CA SER A 78 -11.21 3.77 -12.31
C SER A 78 -9.85 3.70 -11.62
N LEU A 79 -9.46 2.51 -11.17
CA LEU A 79 -8.13 2.27 -10.61
C LEU A 79 -7.74 0.79 -10.76
N HIS A 80 -6.44 0.57 -10.91
CA HIS A 80 -5.81 -0.73 -10.83
C HIS A 80 -5.29 -0.99 -9.41
N THR A 81 -5.34 -2.24 -8.98
CA THR A 81 -4.89 -2.63 -7.64
C THR A 81 -3.94 -3.80 -7.70
N ILE A 82 -2.73 -3.62 -7.16
CA ILE A 82 -1.79 -4.71 -6.94
C ILE A 82 -1.74 -5.02 -5.44
N HIS A 83 -2.21 -6.21 -5.09
CA HIS A 83 -2.26 -6.64 -3.69
C HIS A 83 -0.90 -7.20 -3.26
N LEU A 84 -0.43 -6.76 -2.10
CA LEU A 84 0.76 -7.27 -1.44
C LEU A 84 0.44 -7.93 -0.09
N PRO A 85 -0.17 -9.13 -0.08
CA PRO A 85 -0.46 -9.83 1.16
C PRO A 85 0.75 -9.96 2.08
N PHE A 86 0.55 -9.68 3.36
CA PHE A 86 1.52 -9.87 4.45
C PHE A 86 2.81 -9.05 4.30
N THR A 87 2.72 -7.87 3.68
CA THR A 87 3.82 -6.90 3.66
C THR A 87 3.65 -5.80 4.69
N GLY A 88 2.45 -5.62 5.24
CA GLY A 88 2.12 -4.49 6.11
C GLY A 88 2.35 -3.15 5.39
N HIS A 89 2.59 -2.10 6.20
CA HIS A 89 2.83 -0.75 5.72
C HIS A 89 4.14 -0.57 4.94
N GLU A 90 5.14 -1.43 5.20
CA GLU A 90 6.47 -1.38 4.59
C GLU A 90 6.51 -2.02 3.18
N ALA A 91 5.43 -1.89 2.42
CA ALA A 91 5.28 -2.45 1.07
C ALA A 91 6.44 -2.06 0.14
N LEU A 92 6.87 -0.80 0.18
CA LEU A 92 7.98 -0.31 -0.64
C LEU A 92 9.31 -0.97 -0.28
N SER A 93 9.57 -1.19 1.02
CA SER A 93 10.75 -1.91 1.51
C SER A 93 10.76 -3.38 1.04
N VAL A 94 9.59 -3.98 0.82
CA VAL A 94 9.47 -5.32 0.21
C VAL A 94 9.69 -5.28 -1.31
N LEU A 95 9.26 -4.21 -1.98
CA LEU A 95 9.32 -4.06 -3.43
C LEU A 95 10.52 -3.27 -3.96
N ALA A 96 11.47 -2.88 -3.10
CA ALA A 96 12.64 -2.05 -3.43
C ALA A 96 13.60 -2.74 -4.42
N SER A 97 13.17 -2.86 -5.67
CA SER A 97 13.88 -3.40 -6.81
C SER A 97 13.78 -2.39 -7.94
N SER A 98 14.92 -1.92 -8.42
CA SER A 98 14.98 -0.90 -9.47
C SER A 98 14.26 -1.34 -10.75
N SER A 99 14.25 -2.64 -11.07
CA SER A 99 13.55 -3.15 -12.25
C SER A 99 12.03 -3.10 -12.09
N LEU A 100 11.49 -3.51 -10.94
CA LEU A 100 10.04 -3.48 -10.72
C LEU A 100 9.51 -2.05 -10.64
N LEU A 101 10.24 -1.14 -9.99
CA LEU A 101 9.85 0.28 -9.95
C LEU A 101 9.89 0.90 -11.35
N HIS A 102 10.86 0.51 -12.18
CA HIS A 102 10.91 0.93 -13.58
C HIS A 102 9.72 0.38 -14.39
N ASP A 103 9.35 -0.89 -14.17
CA ASP A 103 8.20 -1.51 -14.84
C ASP A 103 6.89 -0.76 -14.50
N PHE A 104 6.69 -0.32 -13.26
CA PHE A 104 5.52 0.48 -12.90
C PHE A 104 5.41 1.79 -13.67
N ILE A 105 6.55 2.37 -14.07
CA ILE A 105 6.60 3.64 -14.81
C ILE A 105 6.37 3.41 -16.29
N GLU A 106 7.12 2.49 -16.91
CA GLU A 106 7.20 2.35 -18.37
C GLU A 106 6.27 1.28 -18.95
N HIS A 107 5.98 0.21 -18.20
CA HIS A 107 5.21 -0.91 -18.73
C HIS A 107 3.70 -0.59 -18.68
N ASP A 108 2.96 -0.89 -19.75
CA ASP A 108 1.50 -0.83 -19.73
C ASP A 108 0.93 -1.69 -18.61
N PHE A 109 -0.16 -1.26 -17.98
CA PHE A 109 -0.71 -2.04 -16.89
C PHE A 109 -1.17 -3.43 -17.36
N ASN A 110 -0.47 -4.46 -16.89
CA ASN A 110 -0.83 -5.85 -17.09
C ASN A 110 -0.77 -6.57 -15.74
N GLU A 111 -1.95 -6.87 -15.20
CA GLU A 111 -2.09 -7.45 -13.87
C GLU A 111 -1.26 -8.74 -13.69
N ILE A 112 -1.29 -9.64 -14.68
CA ILE A 112 -0.56 -10.91 -14.63
C ILE A 112 0.95 -10.67 -14.57
N TYR A 113 1.46 -9.78 -15.43
CA TYR A 113 2.87 -9.42 -15.45
C TYR A 113 3.33 -8.82 -14.11
N PHE A 114 2.59 -7.82 -13.59
CA PHE A 114 2.96 -7.16 -12.34
C PHE A 114 2.93 -8.14 -11.16
N TYR A 115 1.94 -9.03 -11.07
CA TYR A 115 1.94 -10.05 -10.03
C TYR A 115 3.09 -11.04 -10.17
N GLN A 116 3.53 -11.37 -11.39
CA GLN A 116 4.71 -12.22 -11.58
C GLN A 116 5.98 -11.51 -11.08
N GLN A 117 6.18 -10.24 -11.41
CA GLN A 117 7.36 -9.49 -10.97
C GLN A 117 7.35 -9.27 -9.45
N VAL A 118 6.22 -8.83 -8.88
CA VAL A 118 6.03 -8.70 -7.43
C VAL A 118 6.35 -10.02 -6.72
N ARG A 119 5.84 -11.16 -7.21
CA ARG A 119 6.11 -12.47 -6.59
C ARG A 119 7.60 -12.82 -6.61
N LYS A 120 8.33 -12.49 -7.68
CA LYS A 120 9.78 -12.71 -7.75
C LYS A 120 10.51 -11.90 -6.68
N VAL A 121 10.21 -10.61 -6.57
CA VAL A 121 10.84 -9.71 -5.60
C VAL A 121 10.49 -10.10 -4.15
N LYS A 122 9.21 -10.35 -3.85
CA LYS A 122 8.74 -10.77 -2.52
C LYS A 122 9.48 -11.99 -1.98
N LYS A 123 9.67 -13.02 -2.83
CA LYS A 123 10.37 -14.26 -2.45
C LYS A 123 11.85 -14.07 -2.15
N GLN A 124 12.45 -12.95 -2.54
CA GLN A 124 13.84 -12.61 -2.26
C GLN A 124 13.97 -11.63 -1.08
N SER A 125 12.84 -11.06 -0.61
CA SER A 125 12.82 -10.05 0.44
C SER A 125 12.84 -10.67 1.84
N LYS A 126 13.90 -10.37 2.60
CA LYS A 126 13.98 -10.73 4.03
C LYS A 126 12.86 -10.06 4.85
N PHE A 127 12.42 -8.86 4.46
CA PHE A 127 11.32 -8.15 5.12
C PHE A 127 10.00 -8.90 4.96
N TYR A 128 9.73 -9.43 3.77
CA TYR A 128 8.54 -10.24 3.53
C TYR A 128 8.52 -11.49 4.41
N PHE A 129 9.63 -12.24 4.47
CA PHE A 129 9.70 -13.42 5.35
C PHE A 129 9.53 -13.07 6.83
N ARG A 130 10.15 -11.98 7.29
CA ARG A 130 9.97 -11.50 8.66
C ARG A 130 8.50 -11.23 8.98
N ASN A 131 7.78 -10.58 8.08
CA ASN A 131 6.37 -10.24 8.30
C ASN A 131 5.47 -11.47 8.26
N VAL A 132 5.70 -12.40 7.32
CA VAL A 132 4.99 -13.68 7.28
C VAL A 132 5.22 -14.48 8.57
N LEU A 133 6.47 -14.58 9.03
CA LEU A 133 6.80 -15.26 10.28
C LEU A 133 6.11 -14.59 11.46
N ALA A 134 6.21 -13.26 11.60
CA ALA A 134 5.53 -12.54 12.67
C ALA A 134 4.01 -12.84 12.68
N HIS A 135 3.38 -12.83 11.51
CA HIS A 135 1.95 -13.14 11.39
C HIS A 135 1.63 -14.59 11.78
N VAL A 136 2.35 -15.57 11.22
CA VAL A 136 2.14 -17.00 11.53
C VAL A 136 2.38 -17.30 13.01
N LEU A 137 3.45 -16.74 13.59
CA LEU A 137 3.83 -16.98 14.97
C LEU A 137 2.79 -16.43 15.95
N THR A 138 2.19 -15.26 15.66
CA THR A 138 1.09 -14.72 16.49
C THR A 138 -0.20 -15.55 16.44
N GLN A 139 -0.36 -16.40 15.42
CA GLN A 139 -1.56 -17.23 15.24
C GLN A 139 -1.32 -18.70 15.62
N HIS A 140 -0.06 -19.11 15.77
CA HIS A 140 0.35 -20.50 15.94
C HIS A 140 1.48 -20.64 16.97
N ASP A 141 1.22 -20.24 18.22
CA ASP A 141 2.16 -20.32 19.35
C ASP A 141 2.76 -21.73 19.52
N GLU A 142 1.98 -22.78 19.26
CA GLU A 142 2.45 -24.18 19.33
C GLU A 142 3.56 -24.50 18.31
N MET A 143 3.53 -23.84 17.15
CA MET A 143 4.52 -24.06 16.09
C MET A 143 5.84 -23.36 16.46
N LEU A 144 5.78 -22.19 17.10
CA LEU A 144 6.95 -21.54 17.70
C LEU A 144 7.59 -22.46 18.76
N LEU A 145 6.77 -23.04 19.65
CA LEU A 145 7.24 -23.96 20.69
C LEU A 145 7.91 -25.22 20.10
N LYS A 146 7.42 -25.74 18.97
CA LYS A 146 8.06 -26.88 18.27
C LYS A 146 9.41 -26.51 17.68
N ILE A 147 9.53 -25.33 17.06
CA ILE A 147 10.80 -24.84 16.49
C ILE A 147 11.84 -24.59 17.60
N LEU A 148 11.42 -24.03 18.74
CA LEU A 148 12.30 -23.77 19.89
C LEU A 148 12.72 -25.04 20.63
N ARG A 149 11.92 -26.12 20.61
CA ARG A 149 12.26 -27.41 21.22
C ARG A 149 13.16 -28.30 20.36
N GLN A 150 13.34 -27.96 19.07
CA GLN A 150 14.14 -28.73 18.11
C GLN A 150 15.53 -28.14 17.86
N ASN A 151 15.86 -26.99 18.47
CA ASN A 151 17.21 -26.42 18.55
C ASN A 151 17.73 -26.51 19.99
#